data_AF-A0AAU6CCU9-F1
#
_entry.id   AF-A0AAU6CCU9-F1
#
_cell.length_a   1.000
_cell.length_b   1.000
_cell.length_c   1.000
_cell.angle_alpha   90.00
_cell.angle_beta   90.00
_cell.angle_gamma   90.00
#
_symmetry.space_group_name_H-M   'P 1'
#
loop_
_entity.id
_entity.type
_entity.pdbx_description
1 polymer ?
#
loop_
_entity_poly.entity_id
_entity_poly.type
_entity_poly.pdbx_seq_one_letter_code
_entity_poly.pdbx_strand_id
1 'polypeptide(L)'
;MKLTRPVSWFLAAFGVWSWIVWVTFVKNLWKDTSGLAFHDGDHSSPTAYFWIHLTLAVVSTVFGTVIGAIGVRGLRALRRDQPPAVTEPQRQDRTPAGK
;
A
#
# COMPACT_ATOMS: atom_id res chain seq x y z
N MET A 1 11.87 -9.70 15.42
CA MET A 1 10.73 -10.60 15.13
C MET A 1 10.51 -10.59 13.62
N LYS A 2 10.58 -11.75 12.95
CA LYS A 2 10.37 -11.83 11.49
C LYS A 2 8.90 -11.50 11.20
N LEU A 3 8.62 -10.38 10.53
CA LEU A 3 7.26 -10.08 10.05
C LEU A 3 6.82 -11.25 9.15
N THR A 4 5.80 -11.98 9.59
CA THR A 4 5.22 -13.10 8.85
C THR A 4 4.68 -12.60 7.51
N ARG A 5 4.87 -13.38 6.43
CA ARG A 5 4.37 -13.13 5.06
C ARG A 5 3.00 -12.42 4.98
N PRO A 6 1.96 -12.85 5.72
CA PRO A 6 0.64 -12.20 5.70
C PRO A 6 0.65 -10.75 6.21
N VAL A 7 1.47 -10.42 7.22
CA VAL A 7 1.53 -9.06 7.79
C VAL A 7 2.14 -8.07 6.80
N SER A 8 3.18 -8.46 6.05
CA SER A 8 3.74 -7.60 4.99
C SER A 8 2.74 -7.33 3.87
N TRP A 9 1.96 -8.35 3.48
CA TRP A 9 0.89 -8.15 2.49
C TRP A 9 -0.20 -7.25 3.03
N PHE A 10 -0.62 -7.45 4.29
CA PHE A 10 -1.60 -6.60 4.95
C PHE A 10 -1.15 -5.14 5.00
N LEU A 11 0.10 -4.85 5.37
CA LEU A 11 0.64 -3.48 5.36
C LEU A 11 0.65 -2.87 3.94
N ALA A 12 1.02 -3.67 2.93
CA ALA A 12 1.03 -3.21 1.55
C ALA A 12 -0.39 -2.91 1.04
N ALA A 13 -1.34 -3.82 1.25
CA ALA A 13 -2.73 -3.64 0.88
C ALA A 13 -3.40 -2.51 1.66
N PHE A 14 -3.08 -2.36 2.94
CA PHE A 14 -3.55 -1.26 3.78
C PHE A 14 -3.04 0.09 3.26
N GLY A 15 -1.77 0.19 2.86
CA GLY A 15 -1.22 1.40 2.25
C GLY A 15 -1.92 1.76 0.94
N VAL A 16 -2.18 0.78 0.07
CA VAL A 16 -2.92 0.99 -1.20
C VAL A 16 -4.36 1.39 -0.95
N TRP A 17 -5.06 0.71 -0.04
CA TRP A 17 -6.42 1.03 0.36
C TRP A 17 -6.53 2.44 0.94
N SER A 18 -5.61 2.80 1.84
CA SER A 18 -5.53 4.14 2.43
C SER A 18 -5.38 5.20 1.35
N TRP A 19 -4.51 4.97 0.36
CA TRP A 19 -4.37 5.87 -0.79
C TRP A 19 -5.68 6.06 -1.54
N ILE A 20 -6.40 4.98 -1.85
CA ILE A 20 -7.68 5.03 -2.57
C ILE A 20 -8.70 5.89 -1.78
N VAL A 21 -8.81 5.68 -0.47
CA VAL A 21 -9.72 6.43 0.39
C VAL A 21 -9.40 7.92 0.38
N TRP A 22 -8.13 8.29 0.59
CA TRP A 22 -7.74 9.70 0.66
C TRP A 22 -7.86 10.42 -0.69
N VAL A 23 -7.49 9.78 -1.80
CA VAL A 23 -7.68 10.38 -3.14
C VAL A 23 -9.16 10.59 -3.44
N THR A 24 -10.02 9.63 -3.08
CA THR A 24 -11.46 9.75 -3.29
C THR A 24 -12.04 10.86 -2.43
N PHE A 25 -11.60 10.97 -1.17
CA PHE A 25 -12.00 12.04 -0.27
C PHE A 25 -11.58 13.42 -0.78
N VAL A 26 -10.34 13.60 -1.23
CA VAL A 26 -9.86 14.86 -1.81
C VAL A 26 -10.66 15.24 -3.06
N LYS A 27 -10.97 14.27 -3.94
CA LYS A 27 -11.83 14.51 -5.11
C LYS A 27 -13.24 14.95 -4.71
N ASN A 28 -13.81 14.38 -3.65
CA ASN A 28 -15.13 14.77 -3.15
C ASN A 28 -15.11 16.12 -2.44
N LEU A 29 -14.02 16.43 -1.72
CA LEU A 29 -13.80 17.72 -1.08
C LEU A 29 -13.69 18.83 -2.14
N TRP A 30 -12.98 18.58 -3.23
CA TRP A 30 -12.88 19.51 -4.36
C TRP A 30 -14.20 19.70 -5.13
N LYS A 31 -15.04 18.66 -5.19
CA LYS A 31 -16.41 18.76 -5.75
C LYS A 31 -17.41 19.44 -4.82
N ASP A 32 -16.95 19.88 -3.65
CA ASP A 32 -17.77 20.42 -2.57
C ASP A 32 -19.02 19.59 -2.27
N THR A 33 -18.85 18.27 -2.14
CA THR A 33 -19.99 17.37 -1.89
C THR A 33 -20.72 17.73 -0.58
N SER A 34 -20.03 18.38 0.36
CA SER A 34 -20.61 18.87 1.62
C SER A 34 -21.27 20.24 1.53
N GLY A 35 -21.02 21.04 0.49
CA GLY A 35 -21.47 22.44 0.38
C GLY A 35 -20.83 23.39 1.41
N LEU A 36 -19.68 23.02 1.97
CA LEU A 36 -18.97 23.73 3.04
C LEU A 36 -17.52 24.06 2.66
N ALA A 37 -17.02 23.51 1.56
CA ALA A 37 -15.63 23.65 1.15
C ALA A 37 -15.35 25.03 0.54
N PHE A 38 -16.34 25.63 -0.12
CA PHE A 38 -16.19 26.93 -0.78
C PHE A 38 -17.32 27.88 -0.39
N HIS A 39 -17.00 29.17 -0.22
CA HIS A 39 -18.03 30.19 -0.10
C HIS A 39 -18.71 30.40 -1.47
N ASP A 40 -20.04 30.54 -1.46
CA ASP A 40 -20.87 30.85 -2.64
C ASP A 40 -20.70 29.89 -3.84
N GLY A 41 -20.16 28.68 -3.63
CA GLY A 41 -19.94 27.68 -4.68
C GLY A 41 -18.81 28.01 -5.66
N ASP A 42 -18.04 29.07 -5.41
CA ASP A 42 -16.89 29.44 -6.24
C ASP A 42 -15.58 28.92 -5.63
N HIS A 43 -14.79 28.21 -6.43
CA HIS A 43 -13.50 27.65 -6.03
C HIS A 43 -12.46 28.72 -5.67
N SER A 44 -12.77 30.00 -5.90
CA SER A 44 -11.96 31.17 -5.54
C SER A 44 -11.91 31.45 -4.03
N SER A 45 -12.84 30.89 -3.22
CA SER A 45 -12.95 31.19 -1.80
C SER A 45 -12.97 29.93 -0.90
N PRO A 46 -11.84 29.20 -0.79
CA PRO A 46 -11.76 28.02 0.07
C PRO A 46 -11.93 28.36 1.54
N THR A 47 -12.81 27.63 2.23
CA THR A 47 -13.08 27.83 3.67
C THR A 47 -12.01 27.20 4.55
N ALA A 48 -11.99 27.54 5.84
CA ALA A 48 -11.13 26.88 6.83
C ALA A 48 -11.40 25.35 6.89
N TYR A 49 -12.66 24.94 6.70
CA TYR A 49 -13.04 23.53 6.63
C TYR A 49 -12.31 22.81 5.50
N PHE A 50 -12.24 23.41 4.30
CA PHE A 50 -11.48 22.86 3.18
C PHE A 50 -10.00 22.68 3.52
N TRP A 51 -9.35 23.72 4.04
CA TRP A 51 -7.91 23.69 4.33
C TRP A 51 -7.54 22.69 5.41
N ILE A 52 -8.33 22.60 6.48
CA ILE A 52 -8.11 21.63 7.56
C ILE A 52 -8.23 20.21 6.98
N HIS A 53 -9.31 19.91 6.27
CA HIS A 53 -9.54 18.58 5.73
C HIS A 53 -8.54 18.19 4.65
N LEU A 54 -8.16 19.14 3.78
CA LEU A 54 -7.13 18.91 2.76
C LEU A 54 -5.78 18.61 3.43
N THR A 55 -5.39 19.38 4.44
CA THR A 55 -4.13 19.16 5.17
C THR A 55 -4.13 17.81 5.86
N LEU A 56 -5.22 17.46 6.57
CA LEU A 56 -5.39 16.15 7.20
C LEU A 56 -5.31 15.01 6.18
N ALA A 57 -5.94 15.17 5.01
CA ALA A 57 -5.90 14.18 3.94
C ALA A 57 -4.48 14.00 3.37
N VAL A 58 -3.75 15.09 3.12
CA VAL A 58 -2.37 15.05 2.62
C VAL A 58 -1.44 14.38 3.64
N VAL A 59 -1.48 14.81 4.90
CA VAL A 59 -0.64 14.23 5.96
C VAL A 59 -0.95 12.74 6.11
N SER A 60 -2.22 12.36 6.16
CA SER A 60 -2.63 10.96 6.26
C SER A 60 -2.22 10.13 5.04
N THR A 61 -2.25 10.73 3.85
CA THR A 61 -1.77 10.07 2.62
C THR A 61 -0.28 9.78 2.74
N VAL A 62 0.53 10.75 3.20
CA VAL A 62 1.97 10.56 3.40
C VAL A 62 2.25 9.44 4.39
N PHE A 63 1.55 9.40 5.52
CA PHE A 63 1.67 8.31 6.48
C PHE A 63 1.29 6.95 5.86
N GLY A 64 0.19 6.89 5.11
CA GLY A 64 -0.24 5.69 4.38
C GLY A 64 0.79 5.23 3.34
N THR A 65 1.42 6.16 2.61
CA THR A 65 2.49 5.87 1.64
C THR A 65 3.74 5.33 2.33
N VAL A 66 4.15 5.89 3.47
CA VAL A 66 5.30 5.40 4.26
C VAL A 66 5.05 3.97 4.73
N ILE A 67 3.86 3.70 5.28
CA ILE A 67 3.48 2.36 5.74
C ILE A 67 3.43 1.37 4.56
N GLY A 68 2.81 1.75 3.44
CA GLY A 68 2.77 0.94 2.23
C GLY A 68 4.17 0.63 1.68
N ALA A 69 5.06 1.62 1.67
CA ALA A 69 6.45 1.46 1.24
C ALA A 69 7.23 0.50 2.15
N ILE A 70 6.99 0.54 3.47
CA ILE A 70 7.55 -0.42 4.43
C ILE A 70 7.02 -1.84 4.15
N GLY A 71 5.71 -1.99 3.90
CA GLY A 71 5.10 -3.28 3.54
C GLY A 71 5.69 -3.86 2.24
N VAL A 72 5.86 -3.04 1.20
CA VAL A 72 6.49 -3.44 -0.07
C VAL A 72 7.96 -3.83 0.11
N ARG A 73 8.70 -3.09 0.95
CA ARG A 73 10.09 -3.44 1.31
C ARG A 73 10.17 -4.78 2.05
N GLY A 74 9.26 -5.03 2.99
CA GLY A 74 9.15 -6.33 3.69
C GLY A 74 8.86 -7.48 2.71
N LEU A 75 7.95 -7.26 1.75
CA LEU A 75 7.62 -8.24 0.72
C LEU A 75 8.82 -8.53 -0.21
N ARG A 76 9.56 -7.49 -0.62
CA ARG A 76 10.78 -7.63 -1.45
C ARG A 76 11.91 -8.34 -0.71
N ALA A 77 12.09 -8.10 0.59
CA ALA A 77 13.08 -8.78 1.42
C ALA A 77 12.78 -10.28 1.52
N LEU A 78 11.52 -10.65 1.77
CA LEU A 78 11.11 -12.06 1.83
C LEU A 78 11.22 -12.81 0.50
N ARG A 79 11.20 -12.09 -0.62
CA ARG A 79 11.37 -12.67 -1.97
C ARG A 79 12.83 -12.99 -2.28
N ARG A 80 13.79 -12.33 -1.60
CA ARG A 80 15.23 -12.61 -1.73
C ARG A 80 15.69 -13.83 -0.93
N ASP A 81 15.02 -14.11 0.18
CA ASP A 81 15.35 -15.24 1.06
C ASP A 81 14.71 -16.57 0.62
N GLN A 82 13.97 -16.61 -0.49
CA GLN A 82 13.47 -17.88 -1.04
C GLN A 82 14.63 -18.47 -1.86
N PRO A 83 15.35 -19.49 -1.35
CA PRO A 83 16.37 -20.15 -2.14
C PRO A 83 15.67 -20.71 -3.38
N PRO A 84 16.34 -20.70 -4.56
CA PRO A 84 15.81 -21.43 -5.70
C PRO A 84 15.47 -22.81 -5.17
N ALA A 85 14.21 -23.22 -5.35
CA ALA A 85 13.82 -24.59 -5.07
C ALA A 85 14.90 -25.42 -5.75
N VAL A 86 15.70 -26.10 -4.95
CA VAL A 86 16.68 -27.04 -5.46
C VAL A 86 15.78 -28.10 -6.09
N THR A 87 15.48 -27.91 -7.37
CA THR A 87 15.02 -28.94 -8.28
C THR A 87 16.09 -29.99 -8.13
N GLU A 88 15.85 -30.99 -7.29
CA GLU A 88 16.75 -32.08 -6.99
C GLU A 88 17.04 -32.78 -8.32
N PRO A 89 18.17 -32.54 -9.01
CA PRO A 89 18.31 -32.95 -10.40
C PRO A 89 18.77 -34.40 -10.56
N GLN A 90 18.88 -35.20 -9.49
CA GLN A 90 19.79 -36.35 -9.58
C GLN A 90 19.60 -37.46 -8.52
N ARG A 91 18.37 -37.72 -8.05
CA ARG A 91 18.08 -38.94 -7.26
C ARG A 91 17.34 -40.02 -8.03
N GLN A 92 17.17 -39.85 -9.34
CA GLN A 92 16.56 -40.86 -10.21
C GLN A 92 17.58 -41.57 -11.12
N ASP A 93 18.87 -41.36 -10.86
CA ASP A 93 20.00 -41.98 -11.58
C ASP A 93 20.75 -43.04 -10.73
N ARG A 94 20.07 -43.59 -9.71
CA ARG A 94 20.56 -44.77 -8.98
C ARG A 94 19.70 -45.99 -9.28
N THR A 95 19.75 -46.44 -10.53
CA THR A 95 19.48 -47.85 -10.84
C THR A 95 20.82 -48.50 -11.16
N PRO A 96 21.43 -49.27 -10.23
CA PRO A 96 22.48 -50.18 -10.63
C PRO A 96 21.83 -51.32 -11.43
N ALA A 97 21.93 -51.24 -12.75
CA ALA A 97 21.77 -52.40 -13.61
C ALA A 97 22.96 -53.35 -13.36
N GLY A 98 22.67 -54.58 -12.97
CA GLY A 98 23.65 -55.67 -12.79
C GLY A 98 23.75 -56.11 -11.33
N LYS A 99 23.52 -57.37 -10.96
CA LYS A 99 23.48 -58.63 -11.70
C LYS A 99 22.46 -59.58 -11.06
#